data_AF-A0A942VLM0-F1
#
_entry.id   AF-A0A942VLM0-F1
#
_cell.length_a   1.000
_cell.length_b   1.000
_cell.length_c   1.000
_cell.angle_alpha   90.00
_cell.angle_beta   90.00
_cell.angle_gamma   90.00
#
_symmetry.space_group_name_H-M   'P 1'
#
loop_
_entity.id
_entity.type
_entity.pdbx_description
1 polymer ?
#
loop_
_entity_poly.entity_id
_entity_poly.type
_entity_poly.pdbx_seq_one_letter_code
_entity_poly.pdbx_strand_id
1 'polypeptide(L)'
;MEIITFESKAYKELDNKITAIADYIFNHVEKAKQSEEDMWVDSYEVCTFLKISEKTLQRLRVSGTIAYSNIRGRYFYKVSEIRRMLEERLIRSNK
;
A
#
# COMPACT_ATOMS: atom_id res chain seq x y z
N MET A 1 -10.33 -13.44 -45.20
CA MET A 1 -10.12 -12.29 -44.32
C MET A 1 -11.43 -11.54 -44.28
N GLU A 2 -12.15 -11.59 -43.16
CA GLU A 2 -13.38 -10.82 -43.03
C GLU A 2 -13.01 -9.37 -42.70
N ILE A 3 -13.51 -8.43 -43.50
CA ILE A 3 -13.27 -6.99 -43.32
C ILE A 3 -14.58 -6.39 -42.81
N ILE A 4 -14.57 -5.98 -41.54
CA ILE A 4 -15.67 -5.24 -40.94
C ILE A 4 -15.33 -3.75 -41.11
N THR A 5 -16.22 -3.01 -41.77
CA THR A 5 -16.09 -1.56 -41.95
C THR A 5 -17.17 -0.86 -41.14
N PHE A 6 -16.82 0.26 -40.52
CA PHE A 6 -17.76 1.06 -39.74
C PHE A 6 -17.29 2.51 -39.71
N GLU A 7 -18.21 3.40 -39.32
CA GLU A 7 -17.99 4.83 -39.37
C GLU A 7 -16.81 5.25 -38.47
N SER A 8 -15.89 6.04 -39.01
CA SER A 8 -14.72 6.53 -38.27
C SER A 8 -15.11 7.30 -36.99
N LYS A 9 -16.27 7.96 -36.99
CA LYS A 9 -16.82 8.62 -35.80
C LYS A 9 -17.17 7.61 -34.71
N ALA A 10 -17.85 6.52 -35.05
CA ALA A 10 -18.18 5.46 -34.11
C ALA A 10 -16.93 4.77 -33.54
N TYR A 11 -15.86 4.63 -34.35
CA TYR A 11 -14.55 4.16 -33.86
C TYR A 11 -13.95 5.10 -32.83
N LYS A 12 -13.90 6.40 -33.12
CA LYS A 12 -13.36 7.39 -32.19
C LYS A 12 -14.15 7.47 -30.89
N GLU A 13 -15.48 7.35 -30.96
CA GLU A 13 -16.32 7.29 -29.75
C GLU A 13 -16.03 6.04 -28.92
N LEU A 14 -15.81 4.90 -29.56
CA LEU A 14 -15.43 3.67 -28.86
C LEU A 14 -14.05 3.79 -28.22
N ASP A 15 -13.06 4.30 -28.96
CA ASP A 15 -11.70 4.53 -28.49
C ASP A 15 -11.69 5.46 -27.26
N ASN A 16 -12.38 6.61 -27.34
CA ASN A 16 -12.52 7.53 -26.23
C ASN A 16 -13.17 6.88 -24.99
N LYS A 17 -14.16 6.00 -25.16
CA LYS A 17 -14.77 5.26 -24.04
C LYS A 17 -13.80 4.26 -23.43
N ILE A 18 -13.00 3.56 -24.25
CA ILE A 18 -11.96 2.64 -23.79
C ILE A 18 -10.89 3.41 -23.01
N THR A 19 -10.42 4.54 -23.53
CA THR A 19 -9.45 5.41 -22.85
C THR A 19 -10.01 5.90 -21.51
N ALA A 20 -11.26 6.37 -21.48
CA ALA A 20 -11.88 6.82 -20.24
C ALA A 20 -11.99 5.72 -19.18
N ILE A 21 -12.27 4.48 -19.60
CA ILE A 21 -12.26 3.31 -18.69
C ILE A 21 -10.85 3.03 -18.20
N ALA A 22 -9.85 3.03 -19.10
CA ALA A 22 -8.46 2.80 -18.73
C ALA A 22 -8.00 3.85 -17.70
N ASP A 23 -8.25 5.13 -17.95
CA ASP A 23 -7.90 6.23 -17.05
C ASP A 23 -8.61 6.09 -15.69
N TYR A 24 -9.89 5.71 -15.67
CA TYR A 24 -10.62 5.47 -14.43
C TYR A 24 -9.97 4.34 -13.61
N ILE A 25 -9.63 3.22 -14.25
CA ILE A 25 -8.98 2.08 -13.59
C ILE A 25 -7.61 2.49 -13.03
N PHE A 26 -6.77 3.13 -13.84
CA PHE A 26 -5.42 3.54 -13.38
C PHE A 26 -5.50 4.48 -12.18
N ASN A 27 -6.38 5.48 -12.23
CA ASN A 27 -6.55 6.42 -11.12
C ASN A 27 -7.10 5.76 -9.85
N HIS A 28 -8.01 4.78 -9.98
CA HIS A 28 -8.56 4.07 -8.83
C HIS A 28 -7.58 3.09 -8.21
N VAL A 29 -6.76 2.40 -9.01
CA VAL A 29 -5.73 1.49 -8.50
C VAL A 29 -4.68 2.24 -7.68
N GLU A 30 -4.22 3.39 -8.16
CA GLU A 30 -3.23 4.19 -7.44
C GLU A 30 -3.78 4.80 -6.15
N LYS A 31 -5.03 5.28 -6.16
CA LYS A 31 -5.72 5.71 -4.92
C LYS A 31 -5.91 4.59 -3.91
N ALA A 32 -6.26 3.39 -4.37
CA ALA A 32 -6.44 2.23 -3.50
C ALA A 32 -5.11 1.86 -2.80
N LYS A 33 -4.00 1.81 -3.56
CA LYS A 33 -2.66 1.56 -2.99
C LYS A 33 -2.24 2.60 -1.96
N GLN A 34 -2.45 3.89 -2.27
CA GLN A 34 -2.18 4.97 -1.31
C GLN A 34 -3.01 4.81 -0.03
N SER A 35 -4.29 4.45 -0.16
CA SER A 35 -5.17 4.26 1.00
C SER A 35 -4.71 3.13 1.93
N GLU A 36 -4.16 2.05 1.38
CA GLU A 36 -3.61 0.95 2.18
C GLU A 36 -2.30 1.33 2.87
N GLU A 37 -1.46 2.14 2.21
CA GLU A 37 -0.18 2.59 2.75
C GLU A 37 -0.31 3.65 3.86
N ASP A 38 -1.39 4.43 3.83
CA ASP A 38 -1.74 5.43 4.84
C ASP A 38 -2.51 4.87 6.04
N MET A 39 -2.85 3.58 6.02
CA MET A 39 -3.48 2.91 7.16
C MET A 39 -2.53 2.88 8.36
N TRP A 40 -3.07 3.19 9.54
CA TRP A 40 -2.36 3.12 10.81
C TRP A 40 -2.74 1.86 11.58
N VAL A 41 -1.73 1.15 12.08
CA VAL A 41 -1.89 -0.05 12.90
C VAL A 41 -1.22 0.14 14.25
N ASP A 42 -1.71 -0.57 15.27
CA ASP A 42 -1.17 -0.49 16.62
C ASP A 42 -0.01 -1.45 16.89
N SER A 43 0.60 -1.36 18.07
CA SER A 43 1.74 -2.22 18.43
C SER A 43 1.41 -3.72 18.47
N TYR A 44 0.16 -4.10 18.82
CA TYR A 44 -0.25 -5.49 18.88
C TYR A 44 -0.34 -6.09 17.47
N GLU A 45 -0.97 -5.35 16.55
CA GLU A 45 -1.06 -5.71 15.14
C GLU A 45 0.35 -5.87 14.54
N VAL A 46 1.23 -4.88 14.74
CA VAL A 46 2.61 -4.95 14.23
C VAL A 46 3.36 -6.18 14.75
N CYS A 47 3.28 -6.46 16.05
CA CYS A 47 3.94 -7.63 16.63
C CYS A 47 3.40 -8.94 16.06
N THR A 48 2.08 -9.00 15.84
CA THR A 48 1.39 -10.18 15.28
C THR A 48 1.79 -10.41 13.82
N PHE A 49 1.75 -9.38 12.99
CA PHE A 49 2.09 -9.48 11.57
C PHE A 49 3.57 -9.82 11.34
N LEU A 50 4.46 -9.17 12.07
CA LEU A 50 5.91 -9.35 11.93
C LEU A 50 6.46 -10.55 12.71
N LYS A 51 5.64 -11.18 13.56
CA LYS A 51 6.03 -12.26 14.47
C LYS A 51 7.25 -11.88 15.33
N ILE A 52 7.19 -10.68 15.91
CA ILE A 52 8.22 -10.16 16.82
C ILE A 52 7.63 -9.92 18.21
N SER A 53 8.48 -9.94 19.22
CA SER A 53 8.06 -9.55 20.56
C SER A 53 7.95 -8.03 20.70
N GLU A 54 7.14 -7.58 21.66
CA GLU A 54 7.03 -6.17 22.00
C GLU A 54 8.38 -5.54 22.37
N LYS A 55 9.27 -6.31 23.00
CA LYS A 55 10.64 -5.89 23.32
C LYS A 55 11.48 -5.62 22.07
N THR A 56 11.30 -6.41 21.01
CA THR A 56 11.94 -6.15 19.72
C THR A 56 11.36 -4.90 19.07
N LEU A 57 10.04 -4.74 19.07
CA LEU A 57 9.39 -3.53 18.54
C LEU A 57 9.81 -2.27 19.30
N GLN A 58 9.95 -2.35 20.63
CA GLN A 58 10.49 -1.28 21.46
C GLN A 58 11.94 -0.93 21.06
N ARG A 59 12.79 -1.93 20.82
CA ARG A 59 14.17 -1.69 20.37
C ARG A 59 14.20 -0.94 19.04
N LEU A 60 13.37 -1.35 18.09
CA LEU A 60 13.27 -0.71 16.77
C LEU A 60 12.83 0.77 16.89
N ARG A 61 11.93 1.09 17.82
CA ARG A 61 11.56 2.48 18.12
C ARG A 61 12.73 3.27 18.71
N VAL A 62 13.41 2.71 19.72
CA VAL A 62 14.53 3.38 20.40
C VAL A 62 15.72 3.59 19.47
N SER A 63 15.98 2.66 18.55
CA SER A 63 17.03 2.79 17.53
C SER A 63 16.64 3.70 16.37
N GLY A 64 15.41 4.24 16.34
CA GLY A 64 14.92 5.07 15.24
C GLY A 64 14.74 4.32 13.92
N THR A 65 14.69 2.99 13.95
CA THR A 65 14.61 2.14 12.75
C THR A 65 13.19 2.08 12.18
N ILE A 66 12.17 2.28 13.04
CA ILE A 66 10.76 2.33 12.66
C ILE A 66 10.17 3.69 13.02
N ALA A 67 9.56 4.36 12.04
CA ALA A 67 8.77 5.56 12.29
C ALA A 67 7.45 5.22 13.00
N TYR A 68 7.08 6.03 13.99
CA TYR A 68 5.86 5.84 14.78
C TYR A 68 5.22 7.17 15.19
N SER A 69 3.94 7.10 15.54
CA SER A 69 3.22 8.19 16.20
C SER A 69 2.76 7.75 17.59
N ASN A 70 2.98 8.60 18.59
CA ASN A 70 2.46 8.38 19.94
C ASN A 70 1.21 9.24 20.15
N ILE A 71 0.08 8.59 20.43
CA ILE A 71 -1.18 9.26 20.73
C ILE A 71 -1.67 8.72 22.07
N ARG A 72 -1.66 9.58 23.09
CA ARG A 72 -2.13 9.25 24.46
C ARG A 72 -1.45 8.00 25.04
N GLY A 73 -0.14 7.83 24.80
CA GLY A 73 0.63 6.70 25.32
C GLY A 73 0.50 5.41 24.51
N ARG A 74 -0.31 5.40 23.44
CA ARG A 74 -0.36 4.30 22.46
C ARG A 74 0.48 4.64 21.24
N TYR A 75 1.12 3.62 20.67
CA TYR A 75 1.98 3.76 19.51
C TYR A 75 1.30 3.19 18.27
N PHE A 76 1.32 4.00 17.21
CA PHE A 76 0.76 3.69 15.91
C PHE A 76 1.84 3.77 14.84
N TYR A 77 1.72 2.92 13.82
CA TYR A 77 2.66 2.80 12.73
C TYR A 77 1.89 2.81 11.42
N LYS A 78 2.44 3.45 10.39
CA LYS A 78 1.89 3.32 9.05
C LYS A 78 2.22 1.95 8.48
N VAL A 79 1.30 1.36 7.72
CA VAL A 79 1.54 0.10 7.00
C VAL A 79 2.68 0.25 5.99
N SER A 80 2.80 1.41 5.33
CA SER A 80 3.92 1.73 4.45
C SER A 80 5.29 1.56 5.13
N GLU A 81 5.41 1.98 6.39
CA GLU A 81 6.66 1.85 7.14
C GLU A 81 6.99 0.39 7.44
N ILE A 82 5.98 -0.42 7.78
CA ILE A 82 6.16 -1.86 8.01
C ILE A 82 6.61 -2.55 6.72
N ARG A 83 6.00 -2.19 5.58
CA ARG A 83 6.38 -2.70 4.26
C ARG A 83 7.83 -2.35 3.92
N ARG A 84 8.24 -1.09 4.10
CA ARG A 84 9.62 -0.62 3.90
C ARG A 84 10.61 -1.48 4.70
N MET A 85 10.32 -1.72 5.97
CA MET A 85 11.21 -2.53 6.82
C MET A 85 11.32 -4.00 6.38
N LEU A 86 10.27 -4.57 5.81
CA LEU A 86 10.29 -5.92 5.24
C LEU A 86 11.14 -5.99 3.96
N GLU A 87 10.98 -5.01 3.07
CA GLU A 87 11.74 -4.91 1.81
C GLU A 87 13.24 -4.69 2.05
N GLU A 88 13.58 -3.82 2.99
CA GLU A 88 14.96 -3.55 3.40
C GLU A 88 15.57 -4.64 4.30
N ARG A 89 14.81 -5.69 4.64
CA ARG A 89 15.22 -6.81 5.51
C ARG A 89 15.74 -6.36 6.88
N LEU A 90 15.19 -5.26 7.40
CA LEU A 90 15.58 -4.69 8.70
C LEU A 90 15.03 -5.49 9.88
N ILE A 91 14.11 -6.42 9.62
CA ILE A 91 13.45 -7.24 10.64
C ILE A 91 13.78 -8.69 10.39
N ARG A 92 14.35 -9.35 11.39
CA ARG A 92 14.47 -10.81 11.44
C ARG A 92 13.36 -11.32 12.35
N SER A 93 12.40 -12.06 11.77
CA SER A 93 11.44 -12.82 12.55
C SER A 93 12.22 -13.80 13.42
N ASN A 94 12.00 -13.76 14.73
CA ASN A 94 12.51 -14.81 15.60
C ASN A 94 11.63 -16.03 15.34
N LYS A 95 12.20 -17.08 14.75
CA LYS A 95 11.54 -18.39 14.67
C LYS A 95 11.84 -19.16 15.94
#